data_AF-A0A0B6XCG1-F1
#
_entry.id   AF-A0A0B6XCG1-F1
#
_cell.length_a   1.000
_cell.length_b   1.000
_cell.length_c   1.000
_cell.angle_alpha   90.00
_cell.angle_beta   90.00
_cell.angle_gamma   90.00
#
_symmetry.space_group_name_H-M   'P 1'
#
loop_
_entity.id
_entity.type
_entity.pdbx_description
1 polymer ?
#
loop_
_entity_poly.entity_id
_entity_poly.type
_entity_poly.pdbx_seq_one_letter_code
_entity_poly.pdbx_strand_id
1 'polypeptide(L)'
;MASSLRLPEPAELKGLWQLSDGNQVCSIELTDTRLPEGSIWALKGDSCLTELMRNPVEGWRPTPDGITLTDDDGNSLAFFGHESEQWVAYLVDGRELVMTFSGTHSVTK
;
A
#
# COMPACT_ATOMS: atom_id res chain seq x y z
N MET A 1 -11.25 25.41 -12.15
CA MET A 1 -9.97 25.50 -11.43
C MET A 1 -9.46 24.08 -11.30
N ALA A 2 -8.37 23.72 -11.98
CA ALA A 2 -7.77 22.39 -11.82
C ALA A 2 -6.96 22.42 -10.52
N SER A 3 -7.57 21.97 -9.43
CA SER A 3 -6.82 21.68 -8.20
C SER A 3 -5.90 20.51 -8.53
N SER A 4 -4.65 20.81 -8.87
CA SER A 4 -3.62 19.79 -9.06
C SER A 4 -3.49 19.05 -7.73
N LEU A 5 -3.93 17.80 -7.69
CA LEU A 5 -3.75 16.94 -6.53
C LEU A 5 -2.24 16.86 -6.25
N ARG A 6 -1.84 17.28 -5.05
CA ARG A 6 -0.45 17.16 -4.60
C ARG A 6 -0.16 15.67 -4.52
N LEU A 7 0.85 15.21 -5.25
CA LEU A 7 1.37 13.85 -5.06
C LEU A 7 1.96 13.79 -3.64
N PRO A 8 1.42 12.97 -2.73
CA PRO A 8 1.98 12.83 -1.40
C PRO A 8 3.37 12.22 -1.49
N GLU A 9 4.29 12.68 -0.64
CA GLU A 9 5.62 12.09 -0.59
C GLU A 9 5.54 10.70 0.05
N PRO A 10 6.36 9.72 -0.39
CA PRO A 10 6.39 8.38 0.21
C PRO A 10 6.68 8.43 1.71
N ALA A 11 7.47 9.42 2.15
CA ALA A 11 7.78 9.65 3.55
C ALA A 11 6.57 10.08 4.39
N GLU A 12 5.47 10.55 3.78
CA GLU A 12 4.21 10.89 4.47
C GLU A 12 3.33 9.65 4.66
N LEU A 13 3.43 8.66 3.77
CA LEU A 13 2.62 7.44 3.77
C LEU A 13 3.36 6.24 4.36
N LYS A 14 4.66 6.33 4.60
CA LYS A 14 5.43 5.26 5.23
C LYS A 14 4.92 4.95 6.64
N GLY A 15 5.00 3.69 7.04
CA GLY A 15 4.56 3.23 8.35
C GLY A 15 3.96 1.84 8.30
N LEU A 16 3.30 1.46 9.38
CA LEU A 16 2.59 0.20 9.50
C LEU A 16 1.14 0.39 9.06
N TRP A 17 0.70 -0.54 8.21
CA TRP A 17 -0.63 -0.61 7.66
C TRP A 17 -1.18 -2.00 7.89
N GLN A 18 -2.49 -2.11 7.98
CA GLN A 18 -3.20 -3.38 8.05
C GLN A 18 -4.04 -3.52 6.78
N LEU A 19 -3.80 -4.59 6.04
CA LEU A 19 -4.64 -5.04 4.95
C LEU A 19 -5.66 -6.03 5.47
N SER A 20 -6.92 -5.86 5.11
CA SER A 20 -8.01 -6.77 5.43
C SER A 20 -8.80 -7.10 4.18
N ASP A 21 -9.06 -8.39 3.94
CA ASP A 21 -10.00 -8.87 2.90
C ASP A 21 -11.41 -9.12 3.49
N GLY A 22 -11.68 -8.57 4.69
CA GLY A 22 -12.89 -8.84 5.47
C GLY A 22 -12.87 -10.17 6.23
N ASN A 23 -12.11 -11.16 5.76
CA ASN A 23 -11.97 -12.47 6.43
C ASN A 23 -10.66 -12.63 7.22
N GLN A 24 -9.58 -11.98 6.79
CA GLN A 24 -8.26 -12.06 7.40
C GLN A 24 -7.59 -10.68 7.37
N VAL A 25 -6.73 -10.42 8.35
CA VAL A 25 -5.98 -9.17 8.49
C VAL A 25 -4.48 -9.46 8.45
N CYS A 26 -3.75 -8.74 7.62
CA CYS A 26 -2.31 -8.82 7.41
C CYS A 26 -1.66 -7.48 7.71
N SER A 27 -0.55 -7.49 8.46
CA SER A 27 0.21 -6.26 8.66
C SER A 27 1.25 -6.11 7.55
N ILE A 28 1.40 -4.87 7.07
CA ILE A 28 2.40 -4.48 6.09
C ILE A 28 3.12 -3.22 6.58
N GLU A 29 4.37 -3.07 6.20
CA GLU A 29 5.20 -1.90 6.44
C GLU A 29 5.54 -1.27 5.09
N LEU A 30 5.03 -0.07 4.86
CA LEU A 30 5.44 0.78 3.75
C LEU A 30 6.75 1.45 4.14
N THR A 31 7.85 1.12 3.46
CA THR A 31 9.17 1.72 3.73
C THR A 31 9.48 2.83 2.72
N ASP A 32 10.37 3.76 3.08
CA ASP A 32 10.93 4.74 2.13
C ASP A 32 12.20 4.24 1.40
N THR A 33 12.46 2.94 1.45
CA THR A 33 13.59 2.34 0.72
C THR A 33 13.26 2.30 -0.77
N ARG A 34 13.97 3.05 -1.61
CA ARG A 34 13.76 3.01 -3.05
C ARG A 34 14.27 1.70 -3.66
N LEU A 35 13.45 1.06 -4.49
CA LEU A 35 13.81 -0.14 -5.25
C LEU A 35 14.53 0.23 -6.56
N PRO A 36 15.22 -0.73 -7.22
CA PRO A 36 15.96 -0.48 -8.47
C PRO A 36 15.06 0.07 -9.58
N GLU A 37 13.80 -0.38 -9.64
CA GLU A 37 12.72 0.27 -10.37
C GLU A 37 12.44 1.63 -9.70
N GLY A 38 13.11 2.68 -10.18
CA GLY A 38 13.22 3.98 -9.50
C GLY A 38 11.91 4.75 -9.25
N SER A 39 10.74 4.17 -9.52
CA SER A 39 9.42 4.73 -9.25
C SER A 39 8.62 3.94 -8.19
N ILE A 40 9.22 2.93 -7.57
CA ILE A 40 8.62 2.15 -6.49
C ILE A 40 9.54 2.09 -5.26
N TRP A 41 8.94 1.83 -4.10
CA TRP A 41 9.59 1.70 -2.81
C TRP A 41 9.35 0.31 -2.24
N ALA A 42 10.28 -0.18 -1.42
CA ALA A 42 10.19 -1.50 -0.84
C ALA A 42 9.03 -1.56 0.16
N LEU A 43 8.22 -2.59 0.02
CA LEU A 43 7.16 -2.96 0.93
C LEU A 43 7.60 -4.22 1.68
N LYS A 44 7.37 -4.24 2.99
CA LYS A 44 7.49 -5.48 3.77
C LYS A 44 6.12 -5.89 4.24
N GLY A 45 5.83 -7.18 4.24
CA GLY A 45 4.57 -7.71 4.74
C GLY A 45 4.79 -9.00 5.50
N ASP A 46 3.81 -9.34 6.32
CA ASP A 46 3.71 -10.70 6.87
C ASP A 46 3.54 -11.73 5.75
N SER A 47 3.82 -12.99 6.06
CA SER A 47 3.66 -14.12 5.13
C SER A 47 2.24 -14.25 4.57
N CYS A 48 1.23 -13.74 5.29
CA CYS A 48 -0.14 -13.74 4.84
C CYS A 48 -0.41 -12.75 3.69
N LEU A 49 0.44 -11.73 3.48
CA LEU A 49 0.26 -10.77 2.39
C LEU A 49 0.30 -11.46 1.02
N THR A 50 1.25 -12.37 0.82
CA THR A 50 1.38 -13.14 -0.43
C THR A 50 0.16 -14.03 -0.66
N GLU A 51 -0.41 -14.62 0.39
CA GLU A 51 -1.64 -15.42 0.29
C GLU A 51 -2.86 -14.55 -0.01
N LEU A 52 -2.95 -13.38 0.63
CA LEU A 52 -4.02 -12.42 0.45
C LEU A 52 -4.07 -11.92 -1.00
N MET A 53 -2.91 -11.46 -1.49
CA MET A 53 -2.74 -10.91 -2.82
C MET A 53 -2.63 -11.99 -3.90
N ARG A 54 -2.38 -13.25 -3.51
CA ARG A 54 -1.99 -14.37 -4.40
C ARG A 54 -0.75 -14.09 -5.26
N ASN A 55 -0.06 -12.99 -4.98
CA ASN A 55 1.11 -12.50 -5.66
C ASN A 55 2.08 -11.91 -4.62
N PRO A 56 3.39 -12.07 -4.81
CA PRO A 56 4.37 -11.44 -3.94
C PRO A 56 4.32 -9.93 -4.13
N VAL A 57 4.03 -9.21 -3.05
CA VAL A 57 4.10 -7.75 -3.03
C VAL A 57 5.42 -7.37 -2.38
N GLU A 58 6.33 -6.85 -3.20
CA GLU A 58 7.65 -6.40 -2.74
C GLU A 58 7.82 -4.88 -2.90
N GLY A 59 6.94 -4.26 -3.68
CA GLY A 59 6.96 -2.85 -3.99
C GLY A 59 5.66 -2.12 -3.65
N TRP A 60 5.76 -0.81 -3.52
CA TRP A 60 4.62 0.09 -3.46
C TRP A 60 4.98 1.44 -4.05
N ARG A 61 3.96 2.21 -4.46
CA ARG A 61 4.13 3.59 -4.87
C ARG A 61 2.94 4.46 -4.46
N PRO A 62 3.19 5.69 -4.00
CA PRO A 62 2.14 6.67 -3.79
C PRO A 62 1.61 7.17 -5.13
N THR A 63 0.31 7.45 -5.17
CA THR A 63 -0.39 8.05 -6.31
C THR A 63 -1.22 9.22 -5.80
N PRO A 64 -1.60 10.19 -6.66
CA PRO A 64 -2.33 11.38 -6.19
C PRO A 64 -3.73 11.02 -5.64
N ASP A 65 -4.29 9.90 -6.09
CA ASP A 65 -5.61 9.42 -5.71
C ASP A 65 -5.56 8.23 -4.72
N GLY A 66 -4.37 7.80 -4.27
CA GLY A 66 -4.24 6.61 -3.42
C GLY A 66 -2.84 5.99 -3.35
N ILE A 67 -2.77 4.68 -3.15
CA ILE A 67 -1.53 3.90 -3.07
C ILE A 67 -1.62 2.71 -4.02
N THR A 68 -0.59 2.45 -4.82
CA THR A 68 -0.50 1.24 -5.63
C THR A 68 0.50 0.29 -5.03
N LEU A 69 0.10 -0.96 -4.81
CA LEU A 69 1.01 -2.05 -4.45
C LEU A 69 1.52 -2.72 -5.73
N THR A 70 2.83 -3.01 -5.75
CA THR A 70 3.51 -3.58 -6.90
C THR A 70 4.37 -4.77 -6.49
N ASP A 71 4.80 -5.55 -7.47
CA ASP A 71 5.89 -6.49 -7.24
C ASP A 71 7.26 -5.79 -7.35
N ASP A 72 8.33 -6.57 -7.24
CA ASP A 72 9.74 -6.16 -7.42
C ASP A 72 10.00 -5.56 -8.81
N ASP A 73 9.35 -6.09 -9.85
CA ASP A 73 9.43 -5.61 -11.24
C ASP A 73 8.60 -4.34 -11.50
N GLY A 74 7.87 -3.83 -10.49
CA GLY A 74 7.03 -2.64 -10.63
C GLY A 74 5.67 -2.89 -11.27
N ASN A 75 5.28 -4.15 -11.46
CA ASN A 75 3.97 -4.47 -12.00
C ASN A 75 2.87 -4.14 -10.97
N SER A 76 1.79 -3.52 -11.43
CA SER A 76 0.72 -3.07 -10.53
C SER A 76 -0.18 -4.23 -10.13
N LEU A 77 -0.15 -4.60 -8.85
CA LEU A 77 -0.92 -5.73 -8.31
C LEU A 77 -2.28 -5.28 -7.79
N ALA A 78 -2.31 -4.20 -7.01
CA ALA A 78 -3.54 -3.66 -6.43
C ALA A 78 -3.46 -2.14 -6.29
N PHE A 79 -4.55 -1.46 -6.64
CA PHE A 79 -4.69 -0.01 -6.46
C PHE A 79 -5.67 0.28 -5.32
N PHE A 80 -5.16 0.90 -4.27
CA PHE A 80 -5.91 1.33 -3.11
C PHE A 80 -6.27 2.81 -3.25
N GLY A 81 -7.50 3.09 -3.65
CA GLY A 81 -8.02 4.46 -3.72
C GLY A 81 -8.27 5.01 -2.31
N HIS A 82 -7.91 6.27 -2.07
CA HIS A 82 -8.19 6.93 -0.81
C HIS A 82 -9.66 7.39 -0.77
N GLU A 83 -10.51 6.64 -0.05
CA GLU A 83 -11.94 6.92 0.15
C GLU A 83 -12.17 7.43 1.58
N SER A 84 -12.27 8.75 1.72
CA SER A 84 -12.54 9.50 2.97
C SER A 84 -11.54 9.29 4.12
N GLU A 85 -11.51 8.08 4.71
CA GLU A 85 -10.69 7.70 5.86
C GLU A 85 -10.09 6.28 5.71
N GLN A 86 -10.40 5.60 4.60
CA GLN A 86 -10.03 4.22 4.35
C GLN A 86 -9.45 4.09 2.94
N TRP A 87 -8.53 3.15 2.75
CA TRP A 87 -7.95 2.87 1.46
C TRP A 87 -8.54 1.57 0.94
N VAL A 88 -9.28 1.60 -0.16
CA VAL A 88 -10.00 0.43 -0.66
C VAL A 88 -9.48 0.04 -2.04
N ALA A 89 -9.19 -1.24 -2.23
CA ALA A 89 -8.79 -1.81 -3.50
C ALA A 89 -9.77 -2.89 -3.94
N TYR A 90 -10.15 -2.83 -5.21
CA TYR A 90 -10.98 -3.85 -5.85
C TYR A 90 -10.08 -4.73 -6.71
N LEU A 91 -9.96 -6.00 -6.32
CA LEU A 91 -9.21 -6.99 -7.10
C LEU A 91 -10.03 -7.49 -8.29
N VAL A 92 -9.33 -7.94 -9.33
CA VAL A 92 -9.95 -8.50 -10.56
C VAL A 92 -10.85 -9.71 -10.29
N ASP A 93 -10.62 -10.41 -9.18
CA ASP A 93 -11.40 -11.58 -8.75
C ASP A 93 -12.72 -11.20 -8.05
N GLY A 94 -13.02 -9.89 -7.90
CA GLY A 94 -14.19 -9.38 -7.21
C GLY A 94 -14.04 -9.26 -5.68
N ARG A 95 -12.84 -9.50 -5.16
CA ARG A 95 -12.51 -9.30 -3.74
C ARG A 95 -12.22 -7.83 -3.44
N GLU A 96 -12.62 -7.38 -2.26
CA GLU A 96 -12.35 -6.03 -1.75
C GLU A 96 -11.30 -6.11 -0.65
N LEU A 97 -10.21 -5.36 -0.81
CA LEU A 97 -9.18 -5.20 0.19
C LEU A 97 -9.30 -3.81 0.80
N VAL A 98 -9.39 -3.77 2.12
CA VAL A 98 -9.37 -2.54 2.91
C VAL A 98 -8.00 -2.43 3.56
N MET A 99 -7.34 -1.33 3.30
CA MET A 99 -6.06 -0.96 3.88
C MET A 99 -6.28 0.19 4.87
N THR A 100 -5.85 -0.03 6.09
CA THR A 100 -6.03 0.92 7.19
C THR A 100 -4.69 1.26 7.80
N PHE A 101 -4.39 2.55 7.93
CA PHE A 101 -3.18 3.00 8.60
C PHE A 101 -3.21 2.58 10.07
N SER A 102 -2.25 1.78 10.49
CA SER A 102 -2.14 1.31 11.88
C SER A 102 -1.25 2.20 12.74
N GLY A 103 -0.42 3.02 12.11
CA GLY A 103 0.48 3.97 12.78
C GLY A 103 1.86 3.98 12.14
N THR A 104 2.62 5.04 12.37
CA THR A 104 4.08 4.98 12.28
C THR A 104 4.60 4.29 13.53
N HIS A 105 5.75 3.60 13.49
CA HIS A 105 6.46 3.21 14.72
C HIS A 105 6.49 4.41 15.69
N SER A 106 5.64 4.36 16.71
CA SER A 106 5.63 5.35 17.77
C SER A 106 6.93 5.13 18.54
N VAL A 107 8.00 5.83 18.14
CA VAL A 107 9.09 6.11 19.07
C VAL A 107 8.49 7.02 20.14
N THR A 108 7.90 6.38 21.14
CA THR A 108 7.66 6.98 22.44
C THR A 108 9.04 7.38 22.98
N LYS A 109 9.30 8.69 23.03
CA LYS A 109 10.40 9.24 23.82
C LYS A 109 9.88 9.62 25.20
#